data_AF-A0A345XLC7-F1
#
_entry.id   AF-A0A345XLC7-F1
#
_cell.length_a   1.000
_cell.length_b   1.000
_cell.length_c   1.000
_cell.angle_alpha   90.00
_cell.angle_beta   90.00
_cell.angle_gamma   90.00
#
_symmetry.space_group_name_H-M   'P 1'
#
loop_
_entity.id
_entity.type
_entity.pdbx_description
1 polymer ?
#
loop_
_entity_poly.entity_id
_entity_poly.type
_entity_poly.pdbx_seq_one_letter_code
_entity_poly.pdbx_strand_id
1 'polypeptide(L)'
;MKPARSGTRNKDEIDFRYHTGRFRTRDGNRLALLAAHREGSLEICRKQVAFTQNVDVDQAGPERQICVFTRDGHTALVTLRKPAPVDHATFTLSVWRDTSDPR
;
A
#
# COMPACT_ATOMS: atom_id res chain seq x y z
N MET A 1 2.45 18.87 11.39
CA MET A 1 2.67 18.80 9.93
C MET A 1 1.30 18.84 9.24
N LYS A 2 1.04 19.78 8.32
CA LYS A 2 -0.23 19.78 7.56
C LYS A 2 -0.16 18.72 6.46
N PRO A 3 -1.23 17.94 6.20
CA PRO A 3 -1.24 17.00 5.09
C PRO A 3 -1.05 17.74 3.76
N ALA A 4 -0.05 17.35 2.98
CA ALA A 4 0.13 17.85 1.62
C ALA A 4 -0.76 17.07 0.65
N ARG A 5 -1.36 17.73 -0.35
CA ARG A 5 -2.04 17.03 -1.43
C ARG A 5 -1.02 16.18 -2.21
N SER A 6 -1.33 14.91 -2.41
CA SER A 6 -0.61 14.00 -3.30
C SER A 6 -0.76 14.48 -4.75
N GLY A 7 0.35 14.54 -5.49
CA GLY A 7 0.39 14.92 -6.91
C GLY A 7 1.63 14.39 -7.63
N THR A 8 1.82 14.78 -8.89
CA THR A 8 3.02 14.42 -9.67
C THR A 8 4.29 15.04 -9.08
N ARG A 9 4.21 16.27 -8.55
CA ARG A 9 5.35 17.04 -8.01
C ARG A 9 6.03 16.42 -6.78
N ASN A 10 5.32 15.61 -6.00
CA ASN A 10 5.83 14.99 -4.77
C ASN A 10 5.62 13.47 -4.79
N LYS A 11 5.45 12.88 -5.98
CA LYS A 11 5.21 11.44 -6.13
C LYS A 11 6.34 10.60 -5.52
N ASP A 12 7.56 11.13 -5.54
CA ASP A 12 8.76 10.45 -5.06
C ASP A 12 9.04 10.69 -3.58
N GLU A 13 8.21 11.47 -2.90
CA GLU A 13 8.28 11.69 -1.44
C GLU A 13 7.26 10.84 -0.68
N ILE A 14 6.35 10.16 -1.40
CA ILE A 14 5.21 9.44 -0.82
C ILE A 14 5.31 7.95 -1.16
N ASP A 15 5.58 7.13 -0.15
CA ASP A 15 5.72 5.68 -0.33
C ASP A 15 4.44 4.98 -0.75
N PHE A 16 3.30 5.43 -0.25
CA PHE A 16 1.97 4.90 -0.54
C PHE A 16 0.97 6.03 -0.71
N ARG A 17 0.30 6.08 -1.86
CA ARG A 17 -0.69 7.12 -2.18
C ARG A 17 -1.95 6.55 -2.80
N TYR A 18 -3.07 7.15 -2.42
CA TYR A 18 -4.35 7.04 -3.13
C TYR A 18 -4.47 8.23 -4.09
N HIS A 19 -4.64 7.95 -5.38
CA HIS A 19 -4.83 8.97 -6.40
C HIS A 19 -5.78 8.44 -7.48
N THR A 20 -6.87 9.18 -7.74
CA THR A 20 -7.85 8.90 -8.81
C THR A 20 -8.29 7.42 -8.84
N GLY A 21 -8.78 6.90 -7.71
CA GLY A 21 -9.29 5.52 -7.63
C GLY A 21 -8.20 4.43 -7.69
N ARG A 22 -6.92 4.79 -7.55
CA ARG A 22 -5.80 3.83 -7.57
C ARG A 22 -4.88 4.00 -6.37
N PHE A 23 -4.43 2.87 -5.85
CA PHE A 23 -3.27 2.81 -4.98
C PHE A 23 -2.01 2.73 -5.80
N ARG A 24 -1.03 3.59 -5.48
CA ARG A 24 0.25 3.66 -6.16
C ARG A 24 1.34 3.89 -5.13
N THR A 25 2.56 3.53 -5.48
CA THR A 25 3.74 3.79 -4.66
C THR A 25 4.74 4.65 -5.43
N ARG A 26 5.77 5.12 -4.73
CA ARG A 26 6.98 5.66 -5.35
C ARG A 26 7.67 4.62 -6.25
N ASP A 27 8.43 5.08 -7.23
CA ASP A 27 9.25 4.22 -8.08
C ASP A 27 10.27 3.40 -7.25
N GLY A 28 10.35 2.10 -7.51
CA GLY A 28 11.17 1.16 -6.74
C GLY A 28 10.46 0.49 -5.56
N ASN A 29 9.31 1.01 -5.13
CA ASN A 29 8.42 0.33 -4.19
C ASN A 29 7.55 -0.69 -4.95
N ARG A 30 6.97 -1.66 -4.22
CA ARG A 30 6.13 -2.72 -4.77
C ARG A 30 4.84 -2.88 -3.97
N LEU A 31 3.76 -3.25 -4.65
CA LEU A 31 2.49 -3.62 -4.05
C LEU A 31 2.19 -5.09 -4.30
N ALA A 32 1.51 -5.75 -3.37
CA ALA A 32 0.89 -7.05 -3.58
C ALA A 32 -0.51 -7.05 -2.98
N LEU A 33 -1.52 -7.34 -3.81
CA LEU A 33 -2.91 -7.47 -3.37
C LEU A 33 -3.13 -8.87 -2.81
N LEU A 34 -3.60 -8.97 -1.57
CA LEU A 34 -3.92 -10.26 -0.99
C LEU A 34 -5.22 -10.84 -1.57
N ALA A 35 -5.27 -12.17 -1.65
CA ALA A 35 -6.47 -12.90 -2.01
C ALA A 35 -7.66 -12.52 -1.10
N ALA A 36 -8.87 -12.63 -1.62
CA ALA A 36 -10.07 -12.32 -0.84
C ALA A 36 -10.13 -13.22 0.40
N HIS A 37 -10.59 -12.66 1.53
CA HIS A 37 -10.71 -13.35 2.82
C HIS A 37 -9.40 -13.89 3.43
N ARG A 38 -8.24 -13.55 2.86
CA ARG A 38 -6.95 -13.84 3.48
C ARG A 38 -6.56 -12.70 4.41
N GLU A 39 -6.60 -12.95 5.70
CA GLU A 39 -6.08 -12.01 6.69
C GLU A 39 -4.57 -11.85 6.51
N GLY A 40 -4.11 -10.61 6.41
CA GLY A 40 -2.74 -10.22 6.19
C GLY A 40 -1.96 -10.10 7.48
N SER A 41 -0.67 -10.39 7.38
CA SER A 41 0.31 -10.22 8.44
C SER A 41 1.66 -9.94 7.80
N LEU A 42 2.66 -9.52 8.60
CA LEU A 42 4.03 -9.34 8.10
C LEU A 42 4.55 -10.62 7.43
N GLU A 43 4.30 -11.79 8.02
CA GLU A 43 4.73 -13.08 7.46
C GLU A 43 4.08 -13.36 6.11
N ILE A 44 2.78 -13.08 5.97
CA ILE A 44 2.05 -13.25 4.71
C ILE A 44 2.56 -12.29 3.64
N CYS A 45 2.86 -11.05 4.02
CA CYS A 45 3.46 -10.09 3.10
C CYS A 45 4.84 -10.55 2.64
N ARG A 46 5.72 -11.00 3.54
CA ARG A 46 7.06 -11.49 3.17
C ARG A 46 7.05 -12.69 2.22
N LYS A 47 5.97 -13.48 2.18
CA LYS A 47 5.79 -14.62 1.25
C LYS A 47 5.20 -14.23 -0.10
N GLN A 48 4.86 -12.96 -0.34
CA GLN A 48 4.33 -12.53 -1.62
C GLN A 48 5.39 -12.59 -2.71
N VAL A 49 4.97 -13.03 -3.90
CA VAL A 49 5.84 -13.13 -5.09
C VAL A 49 5.23 -12.45 -6.33
N ALA A 50 3.92 -12.17 -6.29
CA ALA A 50 3.22 -11.47 -7.35
C ALA A 50 3.09 -9.99 -6.97
N PHE A 51 3.86 -9.15 -7.65
CA PHE A 51 3.91 -7.71 -7.38
C PHE A 51 3.30 -6.90 -8.52
N THR A 52 2.74 -5.75 -8.17
CA THR A 52 2.23 -4.73 -9.10
C THR A 52 2.71 -3.35 -8.67
N GLN A 53 2.69 -2.40 -9.60
CA GLN A 53 2.97 -0.98 -9.33
C GLN A 53 1.71 -0.19 -8.94
N ASN A 54 0.54 -0.75 -9.20
CA ASN A 54 -0.73 -0.11 -8.87
C ASN A 54 -1.82 -1.15 -8.61
N VAL A 55 -2.80 -0.77 -7.79
CA VAL A 55 -4.00 -1.56 -7.51
C VAL A 55 -5.20 -0.64 -7.70
N ASP A 56 -6.13 -1.01 -8.57
CA ASP A 56 -7.39 -0.30 -8.71
C ASP A 56 -8.25 -0.53 -7.46
N VAL A 57 -8.88 0.53 -6.95
CA VAL A 57 -9.68 0.46 -5.72
C VAL A 57 -10.89 -0.46 -5.90
N ASP A 58 -11.45 -0.51 -7.10
CA ASP A 58 -12.54 -1.42 -7.45
C ASP A 58 -12.10 -2.89 -7.47
N GLN A 59 -10.83 -3.18 -7.78
CA GLN A 59 -10.26 -4.53 -7.70
C GLN A 59 -9.99 -4.93 -6.25
N ALA A 60 -9.56 -3.97 -5.42
CA ALA A 60 -9.40 -4.19 -4.01
C ALA A 60 -10.76 -4.50 -3.38
N GLY A 61 -11.76 -3.61 -3.45
CA GLY A 61 -13.02 -3.79 -2.73
C GLY A 61 -12.87 -3.62 -1.20
N PRO A 62 -13.98 -3.62 -0.44
CA PRO A 62 -13.94 -3.40 1.00
C PRO A 62 -13.21 -4.52 1.73
N GLU A 63 -12.56 -4.16 2.84
CA GLU A 63 -11.77 -5.04 3.73
C GLU A 63 -10.55 -5.70 3.09
N ARG A 64 -10.19 -5.30 1.87
CA ARG A 64 -9.07 -5.90 1.16
C ARG A 64 -7.76 -5.30 1.56
N GLN A 65 -6.76 -6.16 1.52
CA GLN A 65 -5.48 -5.94 2.16
C GLN A 65 -4.37 -5.94 1.11
N ILE A 66 -3.53 -4.93 1.21
CA ILE A 66 -2.45 -4.66 0.26
C ILE A 66 -1.15 -4.63 1.06
N CYS A 67 -0.21 -5.49 0.68
CA CYS A 67 1.16 -5.42 1.17
C CYS A 67 1.92 -4.37 0.36
N VAL A 68 2.61 -3.46 1.06
CA VAL A 68 3.46 -2.42 0.48
C VAL A 68 4.89 -2.73 0.90
N PHE A 69 5.80 -2.75 -0.06
CA PHE A 69 7.24 -2.92 0.18
C PHE A 69 7.94 -1.67 -0.33
N THR A 70 8.60 -0.94 0.55
CA THR A 70 9.37 0.23 0.16
C THR A 70 10.79 -0.18 -0.22
N ARG A 71 11.39 0.57 -1.14
CA ARG A 71 12.80 0.43 -1.51
C ARG A 71 13.72 0.58 -0.28
N ASP A 72 13.29 1.37 0.69
CA ASP A 72 14.04 1.66 1.92
C ASP A 72 13.87 0.55 2.98
N GLY A 73 13.31 -0.61 2.63
CA GLY A 73 13.21 -1.77 3.52
C GLY A 73 12.08 -1.69 4.55
N HIS A 74 11.00 -0.98 4.24
CA HIS A 74 9.79 -1.02 5.07
C HIS A 74 8.76 -1.96 4.42
N THR A 75 8.07 -2.72 5.27
CA THR A 75 6.90 -3.49 4.88
C THR A 75 5.68 -2.89 5.57
N ALA A 76 4.59 -2.69 4.85
CA ALA A 76 3.32 -2.26 5.43
C ALA A 76 2.15 -3.11 4.93
N LEU A 77 1.14 -3.29 5.77
CA LEU A 77 -0.15 -3.86 5.43
C LEU A 77 -1.19 -2.76 5.48
N VAL A 78 -1.81 -2.48 4.33
CA VAL A 78 -2.87 -1.49 4.20
C VAL A 78 -4.19 -2.22 4.04
N THR A 79 -5.15 -1.94 4.91
CA THR A 79 -6.51 -2.49 4.84
C THR A 79 -7.49 -1.39 4.46
N LEU A 80 -8.22 -1.55 3.36
CA LEU A 80 -9.26 -0.61 2.95
C LEU A 80 -10.54 -0.86 3.76
N ARG A 81 -10.95 0.09 4.61
CA ARG A 81 -12.18 -0.05 5.42
C ARG A 81 -13.42 0.45 4.70
N LYS A 82 -13.31 1.63 4.08
CA LYS A 82 -14.41 2.25 3.33
C LYS A 82 -13.86 2.86 2.04
N PRO A 83 -14.16 2.27 0.87
CA PRO A 83 -14.00 2.97 -0.39
C PRO A 83 -15.06 4.07 -0.47
N ALA A 84 -14.67 5.35 -0.54
CA ALA A 84 -15.54 6.37 -1.11
C ALA A 84 -14.97 6.69 -2.51
N PRO A 85 -15.75 6.45 -3.58
CA PRO A 85 -15.21 6.38 -4.95
C PRO A 85 -14.63 7.68 -5.51
N VAL A 86 -14.74 8.82 -4.80
CA VAL A 86 -14.33 10.12 -5.39
C VAL A 86 -13.60 11.04 -4.41
N ASP A 87 -13.99 11.10 -3.14
CA ASP A 87 -13.49 12.17 -2.25
C ASP A 87 -12.54 11.70 -1.15
N HIS A 88 -12.80 10.55 -0.52
CA HIS A 88 -12.10 10.12 0.70
C HIS A 88 -12.02 8.60 0.79
N ALA A 89 -11.01 8.06 1.46
CA ALA A 89 -10.96 6.64 1.76
C ALA A 89 -10.37 6.43 3.15
N THR A 90 -10.92 5.46 3.87
CA THR A 90 -10.46 5.10 5.22
C THR A 90 -9.63 3.84 5.15
N PHE A 91 -8.44 3.88 5.75
CA PHE A 91 -7.52 2.76 5.80
C PHE A 91 -7.04 2.51 7.23
N THR A 92 -6.72 1.25 7.50
CA THR A 92 -5.87 0.87 8.64
C THR A 92 -4.51 0.48 8.11
N LEU A 93 -3.44 0.93 8.76
CA LEU A 93 -2.07 0.56 8.40
C LEU A 93 -1.37 -0.14 9.56
N SER A 94 -0.66 -1.22 9.24
CA SER A 94 0.38 -1.78 10.10
C SER A 94 1.70 -1.63 9.37
N VAL A 95 2.67 -0.95 9.98
CA VAL A 95 3.96 -0.65 9.37
C VAL A 95 5.05 -1.31 10.19
N TRP A 96 5.95 -2.00 9.50
CA TRP A 96 7.10 -2.67 10.06
C TRP A 96 8.36 -2.16 9.37
N ARG A 97 9.39 -1.89 10.17
CA ARG A 97 10.76 -1.81 9.65
C ARG A 97 11.25 -3.24 9.48
N ASP A 98 11.64 -3.65 8.27
CA ASP A 98 12.38 -4.89 8.14
C ASP A 98 13.77 -4.64 8.74
N THR A 99 14.03 -5.22 9.92
CA THR A 99 15.36 -5.28 10.52
C THR A 99 16.21 -6.40 9.93
N SER A 100 15.90 -6.83 8.71
CA SER A 100 16.49 -8.00 8.07
C SER A 100 17.16 -7.64 6.75
N ASP A 101 18.25 -6.87 6.86
CA ASP A 101 19.47 -7.06 6.07
C ASP A 101 20.65 -6.34 6.77
N PRO A 102 21.47 -7.03 7.59
CA PRO A 102 22.82 -6.56 7.87
C PRO A 102 23.64 -6.79 6.60
N ARG A 103 23.82 -5.73 5.80
CA ARG A 103 24.91 -5.71 4.82
C ARG A 103 26.25 -5.62 5.52
#